data_AF-A0A1B0ZYB7-F1
#
_entry.id   AF-A0A1B0ZYB7-F1
#
_cell.length_a   1.000
_cell.length_b   1.000
_cell.length_c   1.000
_cell.angle_alpha   90.00
_cell.angle_beta   90.00
_cell.angle_gamma   90.00
#
_symmetry.space_group_name_H-M   'P 1'
#
loop_
_entity.id
_entity.type
_entity.pdbx_description
1 polymer ?
#
loop_
_entity_poly.entity_id
_entity_poly.type
_entity_poly.pdbx_seq_one_letter_code
_entity_poly.pdbx_strand_id
1 'polypeptide(L)' 'MAAYDRLPAPLRAWLQEAALPWSAQSCQRIWQAARRDGLSPEAALARLDAAERKTLNRSARV' A
#
# COMPACT_ATOMS: atom_id res chain seq x y z
N MET A 1 -2.93 -15.79 -5.49
CA MET A 1 -4.20 -15.40 -4.83
C MET A 1 -4.09 -15.24 -3.31
N ALA A 2 -3.37 -16.10 -2.57
CA ALA A 2 -3.35 -16.06 -1.08
C ALA A 2 -2.81 -14.76 -0.42
N ALA A 3 -2.06 -13.92 -1.14
CA ALA A 3 -1.51 -12.68 -0.57
C ALA A 3 -2.60 -11.64 -0.30
N TYR A 4 -3.60 -11.52 -1.17
CA TYR A 4 -4.69 -10.56 -1.02
C TYR A 4 -5.64 -10.93 0.13
N ASP A 5 -5.90 -12.24 0.29
CA ASP A 5 -6.80 -12.76 1.32
C ASP A 5 -6.23 -12.56 2.74
N ARG A 6 -4.90 -12.59 2.88
CA ARG A 6 -4.18 -12.36 4.14
C ARG A 6 -3.97 -10.88 4.47
N LEU A 7 -4.49 -9.96 3.67
CA LEU A 7 -4.35 -8.53 3.94
C LEU A 7 -5.32 -8.08 5.04
N PRO A 8 -4.88 -7.21 5.95
CA PRO A 8 -5.78 -6.57 6.90
C PRO A 8 -6.84 -5.73 6.17
N ALA A 9 -8.05 -5.68 6.73
CA ALA A 9 -9.17 -4.91 6.21
C ALA A 9 -8.81 -3.46 5.76
N PRO A 10 -8.09 -2.64 6.56
CA PRO A 10 -7.71 -1.29 6.12
C PRO A 10 -6.80 -1.29 4.88
N LEU A 11 -5.93 -2.29 4.72
CA LEU A 11 -5.05 -2.40 3.57
C LEU A 11 -5.81 -2.85 2.31
N ARG A 12 -6.84 -3.70 2.47
CA ARG A 12 -7.74 -4.07 1.37
C ARG A 12 -8.56 -2.88 0.91
N ALA A 13 -9.10 -2.09 1.82
CA ALA A 13 -9.84 -0.87 1.50
C ALA A 13 -8.96 0.11 0.70
N TRP A 14 -7.74 0.39 1.17
CA TRP A 14 -6.80 1.23 0.45
C TRP A 14 -6.50 0.71 -0.97
N LEU A 15 -6.31 -0.61 -1.13
CA LEU A 15 -6.11 -1.22 -2.46
C LEU A 15 -7.31 -1.11 -3.40
N GLN A 16 -8.53 -0.96 -2.89
CA GLN A 16 -9.72 -0.72 -3.71
C GLN A 16 -9.80 0.74 -4.18
N GLU A 17 -9.27 1.68 -3.40
CA GLU A 17 -9.27 3.11 -3.73
C GLU A 17 -8.01 3.56 -4.48
N ALA A 18 -6.93 2.75 -4.45
CA ALA A 18 -5.69 3.04 -5.15
C ALA A 18 -5.90 3.23 -6.66
N ALA A 19 -5.30 4.28 -7.21
CA ALA A 19 -5.44 4.66 -8.62
C ALA A 19 -4.55 3.83 -9.56
N LEU A 20 -3.48 3.24 -9.02
CA LEU A 20 -2.55 2.40 -9.77
C LEU A 20 -2.82 0.90 -9.53
N PRO A 21 -2.50 0.02 -10.51
CA PRO A 21 -2.60 -1.44 -10.34
C PRO A 21 -1.45 -1.96 -9.47
N TRP A 22 -1.47 -1.61 -8.18
CA TRP A 22 -0.50 -2.09 -7.21
C TRP A 22 -0.66 -3.59 -6.98
N SER A 23 0.46 -4.32 -6.95
CA SER A 23 0.45 -5.71 -6.52
C SER A 23 0.27 -5.80 -5.00
N ALA A 24 -0.66 -6.65 -4.56
CA ALA A 24 -0.96 -6.90 -3.14
C ALA A 24 0.30 -7.19 -2.29
N GLN A 25 1.30 -7.86 -2.88
CA GLN A 25 2.55 -8.20 -2.21
C GLN A 25 3.40 -6.96 -1.89
N SER A 26 3.45 -5.98 -2.79
CA SER A 26 4.18 -4.73 -2.58
C SER A 26 3.53 -3.89 -1.47
N CYS A 27 2.20 -3.78 -1.50
CA CYS A 27 1.45 -3.10 -0.45
C CYS A 27 1.65 -3.77 0.91
N GLN A 28 1.59 -5.11 0.94
CA GLN A 28 1.80 -5.89 2.16
C GLN A 28 3.21 -5.68 2.73
N ARG A 29 4.25 -5.61 1.89
CA ARG A 29 5.63 -5.35 2.34
C ARG A 29 5.76 -3.96 3.00
N ILE A 30 5.20 -2.92 2.38
CA ILE A 30 5.25 -1.56 2.92
C ILE A 30 4.47 -1.49 4.24
N TRP A 31 3.28 -2.09 4.28
CA TRP A 31 2.46 -2.18 5.49
C TRP A 31 3.20 -2.89 6.63
N GLN A 32 3.76 -4.08 6.37
CA GLN A 32 4.50 -4.83 7.39
C GLN A 32 5.74 -4.07 7.89
N ALA A 33 6.47 -3.41 7.00
CA ALA A 33 7.60 -2.57 7.40
C ALA A 33 7.13 -1.44 8.32
N ALA A 34 6.05 -0.75 7.97
CA ALA A 34 5.50 0.31 8.81
C ALA A 34 5.02 -0.21 10.18
N ARG A 35 4.32 -1.36 10.21
CA ARG A 35 3.88 -2.00 11.45
C ARG A 35 5.06 -2.43 12.33
N ARG A 36 6.16 -2.91 11.73
CA ARG A 36 7.39 -3.26 12.46
C ARG A 36 8.07 -2.03 13.05
N ASP A 37 8.00 -0.89 12.38
CA ASP A 37 8.49 0.40 12.89
C ASP A 37 7.59 0.97 14.01
N GLY A 38 6.55 0.25 14.43
CA GLY A 38 5.62 0.67 15.49
C GLY A 38 4.58 1.68 15.03
N LEU A 39 4.43 1.89 13.71
CA LEU A 39 3.48 2.86 13.18
C LEU A 39 2.03 2.39 13.35
N SER A 40 1.17 3.36 13.64
CA SER A 40 -0.28 3.18 13.61
C SER A 40 -0.75 2.74 12.21
N PRO A 41 -1.87 2.01 12.12
CA PRO A 41 -2.45 1.59 10.84
C PRO A 41 -2.62 2.77 9.86
N GLU A 42 -3.02 3.92 10.38
CA GLU A 42 -3.23 5.17 9.65
C GLU A 42 -1.92 5.70 9.04
N ALA A 43 -0.84 5.70 9.81
CA ALA A 43 0.47 6.12 9.35
C ALA A 43 1.08 5.12 8.34
N ALA A 44 0.76 3.83 8.47
CA ALA A 44 1.11 2.83 7.46
C ALA A 44 0.38 3.07 6.12
N LEU A 45 -0.91 3.44 6.15
CA LEU A 45 -1.66 3.87 4.96
C LEU A 45 -1.06 5.14 4.35
N ALA A 46 -0.74 6.15 5.15
CA ALA A 46 -0.10 7.37 4.66
C ALA A 46 1.23 7.10 3.94
N ARG A 47 1.98 6.08 4.39
CA ARG A 47 3.22 5.64 3.75
C ARG A 47 2.98 4.96 2.40
N LEU A 48 1.89 4.20 2.27
CA LEU A 48 1.44 3.63 0.99
C LEU A 48 1.02 4.74 0.02
N ASP A 49 0.25 5.71 0.49
CA ASP A 49 -0.18 6.88 -0.28
C ASP A 49 1.01 7.68 -0.83
N ALA A 50 2.02 7.93 0.01
CA ALA A 50 3.26 8.58 -0.41
C ALA A 50 4.02 7.77 -1.46
N ALA A 51 4.01 6.43 -1.36
CA ALA A 51 4.60 5.55 -2.36
C ALA A 51 3.80 5.57 -3.67
N GLU A 52 2.47 5.54 -3.61
CA GLU A 52 1.58 5.69 -4.76
C GLU A 52 1.84 6.99 -5.49
N ARG A 53 1.84 8.13 -4.79
CA ARG A 53 2.12 9.44 -5.38
C ARG A 53 3.50 9.47 -6.05
N LYS A 54 4.53 8.91 -5.42
CA LYS A 54 5.87 8.84 -6.03
C LYS A 54 5.89 7.99 -7.30
N THR A 55 5.21 6.84 -7.30
CA THR A 55 5.08 5.98 -8.48
C THR A 55 4.27 6.68 -9.56
N LEU A 56 3.15 7.30 -9.23
CA LEU A 56 2.31 8.03 -10.19
C LEU A 56 3.08 9.15 -10.89
N ASN A 57 3.87 9.93 -10.15
CA ASN A 57 4.75 10.97 -10.73
C ASN A 57 5.83 10.38 -11.67
N ARG A 58 6.26 9.14 -11.43
CA ARG A 58 7.24 8.44 -12.28
C ARG A 58 6.58 7.78 -13.49
N SER A 59 5.38 7.24 -13.32
CA SER A 59 4.61 6.50 -14.32
C SER A 59 3.86 7.42 -15.29
N ALA A 60 3.47 8.62 -14.86
CA ALA A 60 2.86 9.65 -15.72
C ALA A 60 3.83 10.26 -16.76
N ARG A 61 5.02 9.67 -16.93
CA ARG A 61 6.06 10.09 -17.87
C ARG A 61 6.18 9.15 -19.09
N VAL A 62 5.16 8.33 -19.36
CA VAL A 62 5.08 7.47 -20.55
C VAL A 62 4.08 8.02 -21.55
#